data_AF-A0A6V7L7J6-F1
#
_entry.id   AF-A0A6V7L7J6-F1
#
_cell.length_a   1.000
_cell.length_b   1.000
_cell.length_c   1.000
_cell.angle_alpha   90.00
_cell.angle_beta   90.00
_cell.angle_gamma   90.00
#
_symmetry.space_group_name_H-M   'P 1'
#
loop_
_entity.id
_entity.type
_entity.pdbx_description
1 polymer ?
#
loop_
_entity_poly.entity_id
_entity_poly.type
_entity_poly.pdbx_seq_one_letter_code
_entity_poly.pdbx_strand_id
1 'polypeptide(L)'
;KNGLSKDVVTMHTGKNNLDKLGMIERVNGKNSRDVWGADKCDRVYGSLGFFYPPKMYMNKKNTLDVYGVDMCRTLRLNRVGTGSAFGIPTI
;
A
#
# COMPACT_ATOMS: atom_id res chain seq x y z
N LYS A 1 -4.68 -7.66 19.82
CA LYS A 1 -3.85 -6.43 19.87
C LYS A 1 -4.53 -5.42 20.80
N ASN A 2 -3.81 -4.75 21.71
CA ASN A 2 -4.38 -3.82 22.73
C ASN A 2 -4.37 -2.35 22.27
N GLY A 3 -4.57 -2.09 20.97
CA GLY A 3 -4.57 -0.72 20.42
C GLY A 3 -3.19 -0.03 20.27
N LEU A 4 -2.10 -0.68 20.68
CA LEU A 4 -0.74 -0.15 20.54
C LEU A 4 -0.01 -0.81 19.35
N SER A 5 0.56 0.01 18.48
CA SER A 5 1.51 -0.42 17.45
C SER A 5 2.92 -0.03 17.87
N LYS A 6 3.87 -0.96 17.72
CA LYS A 6 5.31 -0.67 17.86
C LYS A 6 5.94 -0.25 16.54
N ASP A 7 5.22 -0.41 15.43
CA ASP A 7 5.73 -0.16 14.10
C ASP A 7 5.67 1.33 13.75
N VAL A 8 6.78 1.85 13.26
CA VAL A 8 6.90 3.19 12.68
C VAL A 8 6.89 3.05 11.17
N VAL A 9 5.88 3.63 10.51
CA VAL A 9 5.75 3.63 9.06
C VAL A 9 6.13 4.99 8.51
N THR A 10 7.13 5.02 7.63
CA THR A 10 7.50 6.21 6.85
C THR A 10 6.82 6.12 5.48
N MET A 11 6.05 7.13 5.12
CA MET A 11 5.27 7.17 3.87
C MET A 11 5.44 8.50 3.15
N HIS A 12 5.21 8.46 1.84
CA HIS A 12 5.23 9.64 1.00
C HIS A 12 3.96 10.48 1.17
N THR A 13 4.14 11.77 1.46
CA THR A 13 3.03 12.74 1.63
C THR A 13 2.47 13.27 0.30
N GLY A 14 3.07 12.90 -0.83
CA GLY A 14 2.69 13.39 -2.16
C GLY A 14 3.18 14.80 -2.51
N LYS A 15 3.79 15.55 -1.58
CA LYS A 15 4.25 16.96 -1.78
C LYS A 15 5.04 17.16 -3.07
N ASN A 16 6.01 16.30 -3.33
CA ASN A 16 6.90 16.42 -4.50
C ASN A 16 6.41 15.58 -5.70
N ASN A 17 5.54 14.60 -5.45
CA ASN A 17 5.01 13.71 -6.47
C ASN A 17 3.72 13.05 -5.95
N LEU A 18 2.56 13.50 -6.47
CA LEU A 18 1.25 12.96 -6.14
C LEU A 18 1.10 11.48 -6.49
N ASP A 19 1.90 10.94 -7.41
CA ASP A 19 1.86 9.52 -7.79
C ASP A 19 2.44 8.61 -6.70
N LYS A 20 3.12 9.20 -5.70
CA LYS A 20 3.61 8.47 -4.53
C LYS A 20 2.75 8.67 -3.29
N LEU A 21 1.68 9.46 -3.36
CA LEU A 21 0.85 9.78 -2.19
C LEU A 21 0.39 8.50 -1.46
N GLY A 22 0.72 8.38 -0.16
CA GLY A 22 0.33 7.24 0.66
C GLY A 22 1.16 5.96 0.44
N MET A 23 2.14 5.98 -0.47
CA MET A 23 3.05 4.85 -0.68
C MET A 23 4.08 4.78 0.44
N ILE A 24 4.32 3.57 0.94
CA ILE A 24 5.29 3.32 2.02
C ILE A 24 6.70 3.38 1.46
N GLU A 25 7.59 4.03 2.21
CA GLU A 25 9.03 4.05 1.95
C GLU A 25 9.77 3.06 2.86
N ARG A 26 9.43 3.05 4.16
CA ARG A 26 10.08 2.22 5.17
C ARG A 26 9.12 1.80 6.27
N VAL A 27 9.39 0.65 6.89
CA VAL A 27 8.81 0.26 8.18
C VAL A 27 9.94 -0.04 9.15
N ASN A 28 9.92 0.60 10.33
CA ASN A 28 10.97 0.55 11.34
C ASN A 28 12.36 0.87 10.75
N GLY A 29 12.41 1.88 9.88
CA GLY A 29 13.65 2.32 9.23
C GLY A 29 14.16 1.41 8.10
N LYS A 30 13.45 0.33 7.74
CA LYS A 30 13.87 -0.62 6.70
C LYS A 30 12.92 -0.62 5.50
N ASN A 31 13.48 -0.80 4.30
CA ASN A 31 12.75 -0.96 3.04
C ASN A 31 12.69 -2.42 2.53
N SER A 32 13.27 -3.35 3.30
CA SER A 32 13.17 -4.80 3.10
C SER A 32 13.05 -5.48 4.45
N ARG A 33 12.43 -6.65 4.45
CA ARG A 33 12.39 -7.60 5.55
C ARG A 33 13.38 -8.74 5.29
N ASP A 34 13.39 -9.69 6.20
CA ASP A 34 14.16 -10.93 6.09
C ASP A 34 13.29 -12.04 6.70
N VAL A 35 12.19 -12.34 6.01
CA VAL A 35 11.13 -13.23 6.48
C VAL A 35 10.85 -14.32 5.44
N TRP A 36 10.87 -13.98 4.15
CA TRP A 36 10.46 -14.87 3.07
C TRP A 36 11.64 -15.44 2.27
N GLY A 37 12.87 -15.07 2.60
CA GLY A 37 14.10 -15.61 2.01
C GLY A 37 14.33 -15.20 0.56
N ALA A 38 13.62 -14.17 0.08
CA ALA A 38 13.73 -13.68 -1.28
C ALA A 38 13.48 -12.17 -1.32
N ASP A 39 14.44 -11.41 -1.88
CA ASP A 39 14.42 -9.94 -1.94
C ASP A 39 13.09 -9.37 -2.45
N LYS A 40 12.48 -10.02 -3.46
CA LYS A 40 11.20 -9.59 -4.03
C LYS A 40 10.03 -9.74 -3.05
N CYS A 41 10.02 -10.81 -2.27
CA CYS A 41 8.97 -11.13 -1.31
C CYS A 41 9.10 -10.30 -0.03
N ASP A 42 10.35 -10.01 0.35
CA ASP A 42 10.70 -9.26 1.54
C ASP A 42 10.69 -7.74 1.36
N ARG A 43 10.65 -7.26 0.11
CA ARG A 43 10.59 -5.83 -0.18
C ARG A 43 9.38 -5.17 0.46
N VAL A 44 9.63 -4.07 1.17
CA VAL A 44 8.59 -3.17 1.67
C VAL A 44 8.18 -2.23 0.53
N TYR A 45 6.99 -2.46 -0.02
CA TYR A 45 6.45 -1.64 -1.11
C TYR A 45 4.92 -1.72 -1.18
N GLY A 46 4.28 -0.65 -1.65
CA GLY A 46 2.82 -0.53 -1.72
C GLY A 46 2.29 0.55 -0.78
N SER A 47 0.98 0.72 -0.75
CA SER A 47 0.31 1.57 0.24
C SER A 47 -0.12 0.76 1.47
N LEU A 48 -0.67 1.42 2.48
CA LEU A 48 -1.24 0.75 3.66
C LEU A 48 -2.69 0.26 3.45
N GLY A 49 -3.23 0.34 2.24
CA GLY A 49 -4.56 -0.18 1.88
C GLY A 49 -5.74 0.74 2.21
N PHE A 50 -5.58 1.73 3.08
CA PHE A 50 -6.61 2.75 3.36
C PHE A 50 -6.42 4.05 2.56
N PHE A 51 -5.28 4.23 1.90
CA PHE A 51 -4.95 5.41 1.11
C PHE A 51 -4.07 5.02 -0.08
N TYR A 52 -4.27 5.63 -1.24
CA TYR A 52 -3.52 5.31 -2.47
C TYR A 52 -3.45 6.51 -3.42
N PRO A 53 -2.45 6.57 -4.32
CA PRO A 53 -2.29 7.67 -5.26
C PRO A 53 -3.53 7.87 -6.14
N PRO A 54 -3.96 9.13 -6.39
CA PRO A 54 -5.15 9.40 -7.19
C PRO A 54 -5.04 8.82 -8.61
N LYS A 55 -3.89 8.90 -9.27
CA LYS A 55 -3.74 8.35 -10.63
C LYS A 55 -4.00 6.84 -10.72
N MET A 56 -3.98 6.09 -9.61
CA MET A 56 -4.34 4.66 -9.63
C MET A 56 -5.80 4.42 -10.02
N TYR A 57 -6.74 5.34 -9.77
CA TYR A 57 -8.14 5.17 -10.20
C TYR A 57 -8.34 5.41 -11.70
N MET A 58 -7.43 6.14 -12.36
CA MET A 58 -7.63 6.59 -13.74
C MET A 58 -7.48 5.46 -14.77
N ASN A 59 -6.64 4.46 -14.47
CA ASN A 59 -6.38 3.35 -15.38
C ASN A 59 -6.91 2.02 -14.80
N LYS A 60 -7.97 1.48 -15.42
CA LYS A 60 -8.62 0.23 -15.04
C LYS A 60 -7.72 -1.01 -15.13
N LYS A 61 -6.55 -0.93 -15.79
CA LYS A 61 -5.56 -2.01 -15.87
C LYS A 61 -4.53 -1.98 -14.72
N ASN A 62 -4.54 -0.93 -13.89
CA ASN A 62 -3.59 -0.83 -12.79
C ASN A 62 -3.95 -1.84 -11.68
N THR A 63 -2.91 -2.41 -11.08
CA THR A 63 -3.02 -3.23 -9.87
C THR A 63 -2.73 -2.38 -8.64
N LEU A 64 -3.38 -2.69 -7.53
CA LEU A 64 -3.13 -2.02 -6.25
C LEU A 64 -2.17 -2.87 -5.41
N ASP A 65 -1.05 -2.30 -5.01
CA ASP A 65 -0.09 -2.95 -4.12
C ASP A 65 -0.31 -2.45 -2.69
N VAL A 66 -0.67 -3.38 -1.80
CA VAL A 66 -0.93 -3.10 -0.38
C VAL A 66 0.09 -3.84 0.47
N TYR A 67 0.85 -3.13 1.28
CA TYR A 67 1.76 -3.73 2.24
C TYR A 67 1.03 -3.99 3.56
N GLY A 68 0.88 -5.28 3.90
CA GLY A 68 0.35 -5.68 5.19
C GLY A 68 1.47 -5.69 6.23
N VAL A 69 1.49 -4.72 7.15
CA VAL A 69 2.50 -4.65 8.21
C VAL A 69 2.55 -5.94 9.03
N ASP A 70 1.38 -6.46 9.40
CA ASP A 70 1.23 -7.71 10.15
C ASP A 70 1.53 -8.96 9.34
N MET A 71 1.42 -8.87 8.01
CA MET A 71 1.69 -9.98 7.09
C MET A 71 3.15 -9.99 6.61
N CYS A 72 3.91 -8.95 6.93
CA CYS A 72 5.31 -8.77 6.51
C CYS A 72 5.53 -8.91 4.99
N ARG A 73 4.55 -8.53 4.15
CA ARG A 73 4.64 -8.62 2.68
C ARG A 73 3.68 -7.70 1.96
N THR A 74 3.96 -7.47 0.67
CA THR A 74 3.04 -6.83 -0.27
C THR A 74 2.05 -7.83 -0.86
N LEU A 75 0.79 -7.43 -0.92
CA LEU A 75 -0.30 -8.10 -1.63
C LEU A 75 -0.67 -7.27 -2.84
N ARG A 76 -0.75 -7.93 -4.01
CA ARG A 76 -1.20 -7.30 -5.25
C ARG A 76 -2.66 -7.62 -5.48
N LEU A 77 -3.49 -6.59 -5.55
CA LEU A 77 -4.92 -6.68 -5.80
C LEU A 77 -5.21 -6.31 -7.26
N ASN A 78 -6.04 -7.12 -7.89
CA ASN A 78 -6.52 -6.90 -9.25
C ASN A 78 -7.94 -6.36 -9.21
N ARG A 79 -8.24 -5.46 -10.14
CA ARG A 79 -9.60 -4.94 -10.30
C ARG A 79 -10.53 -6.04 -10.78
N VAL A 80 -11.68 -6.18 -10.10
CA VAL A 80 -12.75 -7.10 -10.51
C VAL A 80 -13.88 -6.37 -11.24
N GLY A 81 -14.24 -5.15 -10.82
CA GLY A 81 -15.44 -4.48 -11.34
C GLY A 81 -15.56 -3.01 -10.99
N THR A 82 -16.77 -2.49 -11.01
CA THR A 82 -17.14 -1.18 -10.48
C THR A 82 -18.35 -1.37 -9.58
N GLY A 83 -18.49 -0.53 -8.55
CA GLY A 83 -19.62 -0.54 -7.63
C GLY A 83 -20.09 0.86 -7.29
N SER A 84 -20.93 0.97 -6.27
CA SER A 84 -21.34 2.23 -5.65
C SER A 84 -21.50 2.01 -4.16
N ALA A 85 -21.03 2.94 -3.36
CA ALA A 85 -21.21 2.97 -1.91
C ALA A 85 -21.78 4.33 -1.52
N PHE A 86 -22.96 4.36 -0.88
CA PHE A 86 -23.62 5.60 -0.46
C PHE A 86 -23.78 6.63 -1.61
N GLY A 87 -24.02 6.15 -2.83
CA GLY A 87 -24.15 6.98 -4.03
C GLY A 87 -22.82 7.41 -4.67
N ILE A 88 -21.69 7.02 -4.10
CA ILE A 88 -20.35 7.31 -4.61
C ILE A 88 -19.85 6.12 -5.45
N PRO A 89 -19.54 6.31 -6.75
CA PRO A 89 -18.97 5.24 -7.58
C PRO A 89 -17.66 4.70 -7.03
N THR A 90 -17.51 3.38 -7.00
CA THR A 90 -16.32 2.66 -6.53
C THR A 90 -15.75 1.75 -7.61
N ILE A 91 -14.50 1.32 -7.40
CA ILE A 91 -13.73 0.44 -8.28
C ILE A 91 -13.37 -0.88 -7.60
#